data_AF-A0A8T5B878-F1
#
_entry.id   AF-A0A8T5B878-F1
#
_cell.length_a   1.000
_cell.length_b   1.000
_cell.length_c   1.000
_cell.angle_alpha   90.00
_cell.angle_beta   90.00
_cell.angle_gamma   90.00
#
_symmetry.space_group_name_H-M   'P 1'
#
loop_
_entity.id
_entity.type
_entity.pdbx_description
1 polymer ?
#
loop_
_entity_poly.entity_id
_entity_poly.type
_entity_poly.pdbx_seq_one_letter_code
_entity_poly.pdbx_strand_id
1 'polypeptide(L)'
;MRLEEVESAKGRLRSAIEAFGRVSTTEKGGLGGFQLRLQMAYNSLVQNERRIWLRTRDGREILERFNRAALRLLEASYSIIENLRDESIVREFENALLEVEECARRLDEESRRRSMVVT
;
A
#
# COMPACT_ATOMS: atom_id res chain seq x y z
N MET A 1 -6.99 -8.53 18.12
CA MET A 1 -6.58 -8.00 16.81
C MET A 1 -5.26 -7.33 17.00
N ARG A 2 -4.20 -7.87 16.41
CA ARG A 2 -2.85 -7.51 16.81
C ARG A 2 -2.39 -6.34 15.96
N LEU A 3 -1.91 -5.29 16.60
CA LEU A 3 -1.14 -4.21 15.98
C LEU A 3 -0.13 -4.74 14.95
N GLU A 4 0.35 -5.97 15.15
CA GLU A 4 1.16 -6.77 14.23
C GLU A 4 0.69 -6.74 12.77
N GLU A 5 -0.61 -6.81 12.47
CA GLU A 5 -1.08 -6.83 11.07
C GLU A 5 -0.91 -5.47 10.39
N VAL A 6 -1.24 -4.38 11.09
CA VAL A 6 -1.08 -3.01 10.59
C VAL A 6 0.41 -2.65 10.50
N GLU A 7 1.20 -3.02 11.53
CA GLU A 7 2.64 -2.84 11.53
C GLU A 7 3.33 -3.66 10.43
N SER A 8 2.84 -4.87 10.14
CA SER A 8 3.36 -5.68 9.04
C SER A 8 3.04 -5.06 7.67
N ALA A 9 1.82 -4.56 7.46
CA ALA A 9 1.45 -3.83 6.24
C ALA A 9 2.31 -2.57 6.06
N LYS A 10 2.47 -1.77 7.13
CA LYS A 10 3.33 -0.58 7.15
C LYS A 10 4.77 -0.92 6.85
N GLY A 11 5.30 -1.96 7.48
CA GLY A 11 6.67 -2.44 7.27
C GLY A 11 6.90 -2.80 5.80
N ARG A 12 6.00 -3.56 5.18
CA ARG A 12 6.08 -3.93 3.76
C ARG A 12 6.03 -2.73 2.83
N LEU A 13 5.07 -1.82 3.04
CA LEU A 13 4.97 -0.60 2.24
C LEU A 13 6.20 0.29 2.40
N ARG A 14 6.71 0.44 3.63
CA ARG A 14 7.92 1.19 3.90
C ARG A 14 9.14 0.56 3.21
N SER A 15 9.29 -0.76 3.28
CA SER A 15 10.36 -1.47 2.58
C SER A 15 10.26 -1.30 1.07
N ALA A 16 9.06 -1.35 0.50
CA ALA A 16 8.85 -1.08 -0.93
C ALA A 16 9.23 0.38 -1.28
N ILE A 17 8.79 1.36 -0.49
CA ILE A 17 9.14 2.78 -0.68
C ILE A 17 10.66 3.00 -0.60
N GLU A 18 11.33 2.39 0.39
CA GLU A 18 12.78 2.49 0.56
C GLU A 18 13.54 1.82 -0.59
N ALA A 19 13.05 0.67 -1.07
CA ALA A 19 13.61 -0.01 -2.23
C ALA A 19 13.51 0.87 -3.49
N PHE A 20 12.35 1.50 -3.72
CA PHE A 20 12.17 2.44 -4.85
C PHE A 20 12.97 3.73 -4.69
N GLY A 21 13.07 4.29 -3.49
CA GLY A 21 13.81 5.53 -3.24
C GLY A 21 15.30 5.41 -3.58
N ARG A 22 15.88 4.21 -3.42
CA ARG A 22 17.26 3.91 -3.82
C ARG A 22 17.45 3.78 -5.33
N VAL A 23 16.40 3.44 -6.08
CA VAL A 23 16.45 3.16 -7.53
C VAL A 23 16.01 4.37 -8.35
N SER A 24 15.02 5.13 -7.88
CA SER A 24 14.55 6.37 -8.53
C SER A 24 15.60 7.49 -8.53
N THR A 25 16.56 7.45 -7.61
CA THR A 25 17.72 8.35 -7.60
C THR A 25 18.73 8.01 -8.71
N THR A 26 18.70 6.78 -9.24
CA THR A 26 19.63 6.29 -10.27
C THR A 26 19.05 6.41 -11.69
N GLU A 27 17.76 6.14 -11.89
CA GLU A 27 17.10 6.21 -13.20
C GLU A 27 16.04 7.33 -13.23
N LYS A 28 16.44 8.50 -13.75
CA LYS A 28 15.53 9.65 -13.96
C LYS A 28 14.61 9.41 -15.16
N GLY A 29 13.55 8.62 -14.97
CA GLY A 29 12.46 8.53 -15.96
C GLY A 29 11.45 7.44 -15.62
N GLY A 30 10.24 7.82 -15.21
CA GLY A 30 9.09 6.91 -15.06
C GLY A 30 8.74 6.51 -13.62
N LEU A 31 9.73 6.23 -12.77
CA LEU A 31 9.49 5.68 -11.42
C LEU A 31 8.93 6.66 -10.37
N GLY A 32 9.07 7.97 -10.60
CA GLY A 32 8.62 8.99 -9.63
C GLY A 32 7.11 8.96 -9.36
N GLY A 33 6.31 8.57 -10.35
CA GLY A 33 4.86 8.42 -10.20
C GLY A 33 4.48 7.28 -9.25
N PHE A 34 5.22 6.17 -9.29
CA PHE A 34 4.98 5.03 -8.41
C PHE A 34 5.33 5.33 -6.95
N GLN A 35 6.43 6.04 -6.72
CA GLN A 35 6.84 6.42 -5.37
C GLN A 35 5.79 7.30 -4.68
N LEU A 36 5.22 8.28 -5.40
CA LEU A 36 4.16 9.14 -4.86
C LEU A 36 2.90 8.33 -4.50
N ARG A 37 2.46 7.45 -5.41
CA ARG A 37 1.30 6.57 -5.23
C ARG A 37 1.45 5.64 -4.02
N LEU A 38 2.63 5.03 -3.87
CA LEU A 38 2.99 4.23 -2.70
C LEU A 38 2.91 5.04 -1.40
N GLN A 39 3.46 6.26 -1.41
CA GLN A 39 3.43 7.14 -0.25
C GLN A 39 2.00 7.53 0.14
N MET A 40 1.12 7.76 -0.84
CA MET A 40 -0.30 8.05 -0.59
C MET A 40 -1.00 6.87 0.07
N ALA A 41 -0.80 5.64 -0.43
CA ALA A 41 -1.38 4.44 0.17
C ALA A 41 -0.86 4.18 1.60
N TYR A 42 0.44 4.39 1.83
CA TYR A 42 1.03 4.31 3.17
C TYR A 42 0.40 5.34 4.12
N ASN A 43 0.25 6.59 3.67
CA ASN A 43 -0.33 7.65 4.48
C ASN A 43 -1.79 7.35 4.86
N SER A 44 -2.60 6.79 3.94
CA SER A 44 -3.97 6.37 4.23
C SER A 44 -4.00 5.32 5.35
N LEU A 45 -3.11 4.32 5.31
CA LEU A 45 -3.02 3.31 6.37
C LEU A 45 -2.65 3.94 7.73
N VAL A 46 -1.65 4.83 7.75
CA VAL A 46 -1.20 5.54 8.96
C VAL A 46 -2.31 6.41 9.56
N GLN A 47 -3.07 7.13 8.75
CA GLN A 47 -4.16 8.00 9.22
C GLN A 47 -5.29 7.22 9.89
N ASN A 48 -5.42 5.94 9.57
CA ASN A 48 -6.53 5.11 10.00
C ASN A 48 -6.13 4.04 11.03
N GLU A 49 -4.84 3.83 11.29
CA GLU A 49 -4.32 2.75 12.15
C GLU A 49 -4.92 2.70 13.56
N ARG A 50 -5.35 3.87 14.10
CA ARG A 50 -5.91 4.00 15.45
C ARG A 50 -7.44 3.88 15.50
N ARG A 51 -8.10 3.69 14.34
CA ARG A 51 -9.55 3.65 14.27
C ARG A 51 -10.10 2.37 14.90
N ILE A 52 -10.99 2.54 15.87
CA ILE A 52 -11.59 1.42 16.63
C ILE A 52 -12.33 0.45 15.69
N TRP A 53 -12.93 0.96 14.62
CA TRP A 53 -13.69 0.13 13.67
C TRP A 53 -12.82 -0.87 12.90
N LEU A 54 -11.50 -0.68 12.84
CA LEU A 54 -10.60 -1.69 12.27
C LEU A 54 -10.72 -3.02 13.03
N ARG A 55 -11.12 -2.99 14.31
CA ARG A 55 -11.36 -4.17 15.17
C ARG A 55 -12.62 -4.95 14.84
N THR A 56 -13.48 -4.42 13.98
CA THR A 56 -14.68 -5.10 13.53
C THR A 56 -14.35 -6.21 12.53
N ARG A 57 -15.36 -6.98 12.10
CA ARG A 57 -15.18 -7.98 11.05
C ARG A 57 -14.77 -7.32 9.73
N ASP A 58 -15.50 -6.28 9.31
CA ASP A 58 -15.24 -5.56 8.05
C ASP A 58 -13.85 -4.93 8.04
N GLY A 59 -13.45 -4.33 9.18
CA GLY A 59 -12.11 -3.78 9.35
C GLY A 59 -11.00 -4.82 9.19
N ARG A 60 -11.20 -6.02 9.74
CA ARG A 60 -10.26 -7.13 9.58
C ARG A 60 -10.18 -7.63 8.14
N GLU A 61 -11.31 -7.82 7.47
CA GLU A 61 -11.33 -8.26 6.08
C GLU A 61 -10.61 -7.27 5.15
N ILE A 62 -10.77 -5.95 5.38
CA ILE A 62 -10.04 -4.92 4.66
C ILE A 62 -8.54 -5.00 4.96
N LEU A 63 -8.14 -5.11 6.23
CA LEU A 63 -6.72 -5.17 6.61
C LEU A 63 -6.01 -6.43 6.10
N GLU A 64 -6.66 -7.59 6.13
CA GLU A 64 -6.11 -8.84 5.57
C GLU A 64 -5.90 -8.72 4.06
N ARG A 65 -6.86 -8.13 3.35
CA ARG A 65 -6.72 -7.87 1.91
C ARG A 65 -5.59 -6.87 1.65
N PHE A 66 -5.51 -5.80 2.44
CA PHE A 66 -4.44 -4.80 2.36
C PHE A 66 -3.07 -5.45 2.59
N ASN A 67 -2.94 -6.32 3.60
CA ASN A 67 -1.68 -7.02 3.90
C ASN A 67 -1.23 -7.92 2.76
N ARG A 68 -2.15 -8.66 2.14
CA ARG A 68 -1.86 -9.50 0.98
C ARG A 68 -1.43 -8.67 -0.23
N ALA A 69 -2.12 -7.57 -0.49
CA ALA A 69 -1.75 -6.64 -1.56
C ALA A 69 -0.36 -6.01 -1.31
N ALA A 70 -0.08 -5.59 -0.08
CA ALA A 70 1.22 -5.02 0.31
C ALA A 70 2.37 -6.04 0.21
N LEU A 71 2.11 -7.32 0.46
CA LEU A 71 3.10 -8.38 0.26
C LEU A 71 3.43 -8.58 -1.22
N ARG A 72 2.41 -8.72 -2.08
CA ARG A 72 2.60 -8.83 -3.54
C ARG A 72 3.34 -7.64 -4.12
N LEU A 73 2.99 -6.44 -3.65
CA LEU A 73 3.66 -5.22 -4.06
C LEU A 73 5.13 -5.21 -3.65
N LEU A 74 5.46 -5.70 -2.45
CA LEU A 74 6.84 -5.81 -2.00
C LEU A 74 7.62 -6.80 -2.89
N GLU A 75 7.04 -7.97 -3.19
CA GLU A 75 7.64 -8.95 -4.10
C GLU A 75 7.88 -8.35 -5.49
N ALA A 76 6.85 -7.72 -6.08
CA ALA A 76 6.95 -7.06 -7.38
C ALA A 76 7.95 -5.88 -7.36
N SER A 77 8.11 -5.20 -6.22
CA SER A 77 9.09 -4.13 -6.07
C SER A 77 10.53 -4.64 -6.17
N TYR A 78 10.81 -5.87 -5.71
CA TYR A 78 12.14 -6.45 -5.92
C TYR A 78 12.34 -6.83 -7.39
N SER A 79 11.34 -7.43 -8.03
CA SER A 79 11.42 -7.85 -9.44
C SER A 79 11.62 -6.68 -10.42
N ILE A 80 10.88 -5.57 -10.23
CA ILE A 80 11.00 -4.39 -11.11
C ILE A 80 12.32 -3.66 -10.95
N ILE A 81 12.91 -3.66 -9.74
CA ILE A 81 14.23 -3.07 -9.50
C ILE A 81 15.32 -3.80 -10.30
N GLU A 82 15.22 -5.12 -10.42
CA GLU A 82 16.18 -5.92 -11.17
C GLU A 82 15.95 -5.87 -12.68
N ASN A 83 14.70 -5.63 -13.12
CA ASN A 83 14.28 -5.81 -14.51
C ASN A 83 13.39 -4.67 -15.03
N LEU A 84 13.82 -3.42 -14.83
CA LEU A 84 13.07 -2.21 -15.17
C LEU A 84 12.68 -2.05 -16.65
N ARG A 85 13.33 -2.81 -17.55
CA ARG A 85 13.07 -2.79 -19.00
C ARG A 85 12.06 -3.84 -19.45
N ASP A 86 11.64 -4.73 -18.56
CA ASP A 86 10.64 -5.75 -18.87
C ASP A 86 9.23 -5.18 -18.62
N GLU A 87 8.50 -4.93 -19.71
CA GLU A 87 7.13 -4.42 -19.67
C GLU A 87 6.17 -5.33 -18.88
N SER A 88 6.41 -6.64 -18.85
CA SER A 88 5.59 -7.58 -18.07
C SER A 88 5.75 -7.32 -16.59
N ILE A 89 6.99 -7.09 -16.14
CA ILE A 89 7.31 -6.84 -14.73
C ILE A 89 6.81 -5.46 -14.29
N VAL A 90 6.92 -4.45 -15.16
CA VAL A 90 6.35 -3.12 -14.91
C VAL A 90 4.83 -3.22 -14.74
N ARG A 91 4.14 -3.99 -15.60
CA ARG A 91 2.69 -4.18 -15.52
C ARG A 91 2.29 -4.97 -14.27
N GLU A 92 3.06 -5.99 -13.88
CA GLU A 92 2.83 -6.74 -12.65
C GLU A 92 2.92 -5.83 -11.42
N PHE A 93 3.97 -5.00 -11.36
CA PHE A 93 4.14 -4.02 -10.30
C PHE A 93 2.99 -3.01 -10.26
N GLU A 94 2.59 -2.47 -11.41
CA GLU A 94 1.48 -1.52 -11.49
C GLU A 94 0.15 -2.15 -11.03
N ASN A 95 -0.11 -3.40 -11.40
CA ASN A 95 -1.29 -4.14 -10.91
C ASN A 95 -1.25 -4.31 -9.38
N ALA A 96 -0.09 -4.69 -8.82
CA ALA A 96 0.06 -4.82 -7.38
C ALA A 96 -0.14 -3.48 -6.65
N LEU A 97 0.33 -2.38 -7.25
CA LEU A 97 0.13 -1.03 -6.72
C LEU A 97 -1.35 -0.63 -6.75
N LEU A 98 -2.06 -0.91 -7.84
CA LEU A 98 -3.49 -0.66 -7.95
C LEU A 98 -4.30 -1.42 -6.89
N GLU A 99 -3.95 -2.67 -6.60
CA GLU A 99 -4.59 -3.45 -5.53
C GLU A 99 -4.43 -2.78 -4.15
N VAL A 100 -3.24 -2.26 -3.87
CA VAL A 100 -2.94 -1.55 -2.61
C VAL A 100 -3.70 -0.23 -2.54
N GLU A 101 -3.73 0.54 -3.62
CA GLU A 101 -4.47 1.81 -3.70
C GLU A 101 -5.97 1.61 -3.51
N GLU A 102 -6.54 0.55 -4.10
CA GLU A 102 -7.94 0.24 -3.88
C GLU A 102 -8.22 -0.13 -2.41
N CYS A 103 -7.32 -0.89 -1.77
CA CYS A 103 -7.47 -1.18 -0.35
C CYS A 103 -7.38 0.10 0.51
N ALA A 104 -6.46 1.02 0.18
CA ALA A 104 -6.34 2.32 0.83
C ALA A 104 -7.62 3.17 0.66
N ARG A 105 -8.16 3.26 -0.56
CA ARG A 105 -9.41 3.95 -0.87
C ARG A 105 -10.57 3.40 -0.04
N ARG A 106 -10.75 2.08 0.00
CA ARG A 106 -11.83 1.44 0.79
C ARG A 106 -11.69 1.73 2.29
N LEU A 107 -10.45 1.78 2.77
CA LEU A 107 -10.14 2.07 4.17
C LEU A 107 -10.48 3.53 4.53
N ASP A 108 -10.18 4.48 3.63
CA ASP A 108 -10.58 5.89 3.78
C ASP A 108 -12.10 6.09 3.68
N GLU A 109 -12.77 5.41 2.75
CA GLU A 109 -14.22 5.48 2.57
C GLU A 109 -14.97 5.00 3.81
N GLU A 110 -14.57 3.86 4.36
CA GLU A 110 -15.19 3.32 5.57
C GLU A 110 -14.92 4.23 6.78
N SER A 111 -13.74 4.83 6.85
CA SER A 111 -13.40 5.83 7.87
C SER A 111 -14.26 7.09 7.77
N ARG A 112 -14.49 7.61 6.54
CA ARG A 112 -15.38 8.75 6.30
C ARG A 112 -16.82 8.42 6.62
N ARG A 113 -17.32 7.27 6.14
CA ARG A 113 -18.69 6.79 6.42
C ARG A 113 -18.97 6.76 7.91
N ARG A 114 -18.06 6.24 8.71
CA ARG A 114 -18.21 6.15 10.18
C ARG A 114 -17.97 7.45 10.92
N SER A 115 -17.20 8.37 10.34
CA SER A 115 -17.04 9.73 10.89
C SER A 115 -18.27 10.61 10.63
N MET A 116 -19.03 10.31 9.57
CA MET A 116 -20.26 11.03 9.20
C MET A 116 -21.50 10.60 10.00
N VAL A 117 -21.45 9.49 10.75
CA VAL A 117 -22.56 9.01 11.60
C VAL A 117 -22.74 9.84 12.89
N VAL A 118 -21.97 10.94 13.05
CA VAL A 118 -22.01 11.82 14.23
C VAL A 118 -22.84 13.11 14.00
N THR A 119 -23.42 13.30 12.82
CA THR A 119 -24.41 14.37 12.55
C THR A 119 -25.82 13.82 12.54
#